data_AF-A0A316QEK5-F1
#
_entry.id   AF-A0A316QEK5-F1
#
_cell.length_a   1.000
_cell.length_b   1.000
_cell.length_c   1.000
_cell.angle_alpha   90.00
_cell.angle_beta   90.00
_cell.angle_gamma   90.00
#
_symmetry.space_group_name_H-M   'P 1'
#
loop_
_entity.id
_entity.type
_entity.pdbx_description
1 polymer ?
#
loop_
_entity_poly.entity_id
_entity_poly.type
_entity_poly.pdbx_seq_one_letter_code
_entity_poly.pdbx_strand_id
1 'polypeptide(L)'
;MTKGRLFFRRLNRGLALGVILVLAVVLYTVITGQSFRSADKPEIEAMAETYLSDLAAFHVNFEEQVCGHELTEEEIDARMKEFSDFIAPYFAYKRSGALSGVAAQNVDEIMSAYRKYLKEGTAGEILSLELTMQEAPYGITITKTGPRNATAFLNLDGVLQTRGIAYQGLYVPGSSENWSYIIAPDGYYQEDGASQEDPSKIYESRCAGCMMLYLEKIDGEWKIVYVGNAYISVYETRLIEGGTKG
;
A
#
# COMPACT_ATOMS: atom_id res chain seq x y z
N MET A 1 -48.36 3.91 46.95
CA MET A 1 -47.83 4.96 46.04
C MET A 1 -47.15 4.31 44.84
N THR A 2 -47.85 4.15 43.72
CA THR A 2 -47.26 3.69 42.44
C THR A 2 -47.14 4.87 41.48
N LYS A 3 -46.21 5.79 41.75
CA LYS A 3 -46.00 7.01 40.93
C LYS A 3 -45.42 6.73 39.54
N GLY A 4 -44.92 5.52 39.25
CA GLY A 4 -44.34 5.17 37.95
C GLY A 4 -45.34 4.81 36.83
N ARG A 5 -46.54 4.32 37.17
CA ARG A 5 -47.48 3.76 36.17
C ARG A 5 -48.25 4.80 35.34
N LEU A 6 -48.32 6.05 35.79
CA LEU A 6 -49.09 7.12 35.13
C LEU A 6 -48.29 7.91 34.08
N PHE A 7 -46.95 7.87 34.12
CA PHE A 7 -46.10 8.62 33.20
C PHE A 7 -46.05 7.99 31.79
N PHE A 8 -46.02 6.66 31.72
CA PHE A 8 -46.02 5.92 30.45
C PHE A 8 -47.34 6.00 29.67
N ARG A 9 -48.45 6.35 30.31
CA ARG A 9 -49.77 6.46 29.65
C ARG A 9 -49.98 7.77 28.89
N ARG A 10 -49.15 8.79 29.13
CA ARG A 10 -49.21 10.11 28.45
C ARG A 10 -48.03 10.39 27.53
N LEU A 11 -47.07 9.47 27.44
CA LEU A 11 -45.95 9.63 26.52
C LEU A 11 -46.44 9.44 25.08
N ASN A 12 -46.29 10.46 24.27
CA ASN A 12 -46.68 10.41 22.87
C ASN A 12 -45.85 9.31 22.19
N ARG A 13 -46.47 8.30 21.58
CA ARG A 13 -45.77 7.12 21.05
C ARG A 13 -44.69 7.51 20.03
N GLY A 14 -44.89 8.60 19.29
CA GLY A 14 -43.88 9.17 18.38
C GLY A 14 -42.66 9.77 19.11
N LEU A 15 -42.85 10.39 20.27
CA LEU A 15 -41.74 10.90 21.10
C LEU A 15 -40.92 9.74 21.68
N ALA A 16 -41.61 8.69 22.15
CA ALA A 16 -40.98 7.48 22.67
C ALA A 16 -40.11 6.79 21.60
N LEU A 17 -40.66 6.62 20.40
CA LEU A 17 -39.97 6.03 19.26
C LEU A 17 -38.75 6.88 18.84
N GLY A 18 -38.90 8.20 18.82
CA GLY A 18 -37.82 9.13 18.52
C GLY A 18 -36.65 9.01 19.50
N VAL A 19 -36.93 8.94 20.80
CA VAL A 19 -35.90 8.75 21.84
C VAL A 19 -35.17 7.41 21.68
N ILE A 20 -35.90 6.33 21.39
CA ILE A 20 -35.31 5.00 21.17
C ILE A 20 -34.40 4.99 19.93
N LEU A 21 -34.83 5.60 18.83
CA LEU A 21 -34.04 5.70 17.61
C LEU A 21 -32.73 6.49 17.85
N VAL A 22 -32.80 7.63 18.53
CA VAL A 22 -31.62 8.42 18.86
C VAL A 22 -30.66 7.62 19.75
N LEU A 23 -31.17 6.95 20.79
CA LEU A 23 -30.35 6.09 21.65
C LEU A 23 -29.71 4.94 20.88
N ALA A 24 -30.44 4.29 19.97
CA ALA A 24 -29.90 3.22 19.16
C ALA A 24 -28.76 3.70 18.25
N VAL A 25 -28.90 4.87 17.62
CA VAL A 25 -27.85 5.47 16.78
C VAL A 25 -26.61 5.85 17.61
N VAL A 26 -26.80 6.44 18.78
CA VAL A 26 -25.69 6.82 19.69
C VAL A 26 -24.97 5.57 20.20
N LEU A 27 -25.70 4.57 20.69
CA LEU A 27 -25.10 3.32 21.15
C LEU A 27 -24.34 2.62 20.02
N TYR A 28 -24.92 2.58 18.83
CA TYR A 28 -24.28 2.00 17.65
C TYR A 28 -22.98 2.73 17.30
N THR A 29 -22.97 4.06 17.27
CA THR A 29 -21.75 4.85 16.98
C THR A 29 -20.69 4.70 18.06
N VAL A 30 -21.08 4.65 19.34
CA VAL A 30 -20.14 4.43 20.45
C VAL A 30 -19.53 3.03 20.39
N ILE A 31 -20.35 1.99 20.23
CA ILE A 31 -19.88 0.59 20.17
C ILE A 31 -18.95 0.40 18.97
N THR A 32 -19.37 0.83 17.78
CA THR A 32 -18.52 0.69 16.58
C THR A 32 -17.23 1.50 16.66
N GLY A 33 -17.24 2.65 17.34
CA GLY A 33 -16.03 3.43 17.62
C GLY A 33 -15.09 2.74 18.63
N GLN A 34 -15.64 2.11 19.67
CA GLN A 34 -14.85 1.35 20.65
C GLN A 34 -14.25 0.08 20.06
N SER A 35 -15.03 -0.71 19.32
CA SER A 35 -14.53 -1.90 18.61
C SER A 35 -13.43 -1.54 17.62
N PHE A 36 -13.59 -0.41 16.90
CA PHE A 36 -12.57 0.04 15.97
C PHE A 36 -11.24 0.35 16.66
N ARG A 37 -11.28 1.06 17.79
CA ARG A 37 -10.06 1.42 18.54
C ARG A 37 -9.38 0.21 19.19
N SER A 38 -10.15 -0.77 19.64
CA SER A 38 -9.65 -1.88 20.45
C SER A 38 -9.25 -3.11 19.65
N ALA A 39 -9.89 -3.38 18.51
CA ALA A 39 -9.66 -4.57 17.70
C ALA A 39 -9.26 -4.23 16.26
N ASP A 40 -10.04 -3.40 15.56
CA ASP A 40 -9.80 -3.18 14.13
C ASP A 40 -8.51 -2.40 13.85
N LYS A 41 -8.18 -1.39 14.66
CA LYS A 41 -6.98 -0.57 14.44
C LYS A 41 -5.69 -1.41 14.56
N PRO A 42 -5.48 -2.20 15.62
CA PRO A 42 -4.35 -3.13 15.68
C PRO A 42 -4.32 -4.17 14.55
N GLU A 43 -5.48 -4.70 14.14
CA GLU A 43 -5.55 -5.64 13.00
C GLU A 43 -5.08 -4.98 11.70
N ILE A 44 -5.46 -3.71 11.47
CA ILE A 44 -5.03 -2.95 10.30
C ILE A 44 -3.53 -2.63 10.34
N GLU A 45 -3.00 -2.27 11.51
CA GLU A 45 -1.55 -2.03 11.71
C GLU A 45 -0.75 -3.28 11.37
N ALA A 46 -1.13 -4.44 11.91
CA ALA A 46 -0.45 -5.71 11.65
C ALA A 46 -0.56 -6.15 10.17
N MET A 47 -1.73 -5.96 9.54
CA MET A 47 -1.89 -6.21 8.11
C MET A 47 -0.96 -5.31 7.28
N ALA A 48 -0.85 -4.02 7.62
CA ALA A 48 0.01 -3.08 6.89
C ALA A 48 1.50 -3.45 7.02
N GLU A 49 1.94 -3.83 8.22
CA GLU A 49 3.32 -4.33 8.44
C GLU A 49 3.61 -5.58 7.62
N THR A 50 2.70 -6.56 7.64
CA THR A 50 2.85 -7.80 6.88
C THR A 50 2.87 -7.51 5.38
N TYR A 51 1.98 -6.65 4.91
CA TYR A 51 1.92 -6.23 3.51
C TYR A 51 3.23 -5.57 3.03
N LEU A 52 3.84 -4.71 3.84
CA LEU A 52 5.11 -4.07 3.50
C LEU A 52 6.28 -5.06 3.44
N SER A 53 6.31 -6.00 4.40
CA SER A 53 7.30 -7.08 4.41
C SER A 53 7.15 -7.97 3.17
N ASP A 54 5.92 -8.36 2.83
CA ASP A 54 5.65 -9.21 1.66
C ASP A 54 5.91 -8.47 0.34
N LEU A 55 5.61 -7.17 0.28
CA LEU A 55 5.94 -6.33 -0.88
C LEU A 55 7.46 -6.22 -1.09
N ALA A 56 8.21 -6.09 0.00
CA ALA A 56 9.66 -6.07 -0.05
C ALA A 56 10.23 -7.41 -0.53
N ALA A 57 9.76 -8.51 0.05
CA ALA A 57 10.15 -9.87 -0.34
C ALA A 57 9.76 -10.18 -1.79
N PHE A 58 8.58 -9.73 -2.25
CA PHE A 58 8.14 -9.86 -3.63
C PHE A 58 9.19 -9.27 -4.57
N HIS A 59 9.60 -8.01 -4.38
CA HIS A 59 10.59 -7.35 -5.24
C HIS A 59 11.97 -8.01 -5.23
N VAL A 60 12.42 -8.53 -4.09
CA VAL A 60 13.72 -9.23 -3.98
C VAL A 60 13.68 -10.60 -4.67
N ASN A 61 12.55 -11.30 -4.59
CA ASN A 61 12.37 -12.62 -5.16
C ASN A 61 11.96 -12.53 -6.64
N PHE A 62 12.81 -11.94 -7.48
CA PHE A 62 12.63 -11.92 -8.93
C PHE A 62 13.95 -12.28 -9.62
N GLU A 63 14.16 -13.58 -9.84
CA GLU A 63 15.45 -14.12 -10.32
C GLU A 63 15.83 -13.64 -11.73
N GLU A 64 14.83 -13.40 -12.57
CA GLU A 64 15.02 -12.96 -13.96
C GLU A 64 15.28 -11.46 -14.06
N GLN A 65 15.06 -10.68 -13.00
CA GLN A 65 15.41 -9.26 -12.97
C GLN A 65 16.93 -9.10 -12.76
N VAL A 66 17.67 -9.12 -13.86
CA VAL A 66 19.13 -8.96 -13.89
C VAL A 66 19.57 -7.87 -14.86
N CYS A 67 20.71 -7.26 -14.58
CA CYS A 67 21.30 -6.21 -15.42
C CYS A 67 21.63 -6.75 -16.83
N GLY A 68 21.22 -6.01 -17.86
CA GLY A 68 21.42 -6.34 -19.27
C GLY A 68 20.48 -7.41 -19.83
N HIS A 69 19.48 -7.87 -19.05
CA HIS A 69 18.47 -8.82 -19.51
C HIS A 69 17.13 -8.12 -19.76
N GLU A 70 16.63 -8.26 -20.98
CA GLU A 70 15.27 -7.86 -21.32
C GLU A 70 14.34 -9.05 -21.09
N LEU A 71 13.31 -8.85 -20.27
CA LEU A 71 12.37 -9.91 -19.93
C LEU A 71 11.61 -10.42 -21.16
N THR A 72 11.54 -11.74 -21.30
CA THR A 72 10.69 -12.41 -22.28
C THR A 72 9.21 -12.37 -21.85
N GLU A 73 8.27 -12.56 -22.79
CA GLU A 73 6.85 -12.61 -22.43
C GLU A 73 6.53 -13.79 -21.49
N GLU A 74 7.24 -14.91 -21.62
CA GLU A 74 7.10 -16.06 -20.71
C GLU A 74 7.50 -15.72 -19.27
N GLU A 75 8.62 -15.00 -19.09
CA GLU A 75 9.09 -14.54 -17.77
C GLU A 75 8.12 -13.49 -17.18
N ILE A 76 7.62 -12.58 -18.02
CA ILE A 76 6.58 -11.61 -17.62
C ILE A 76 5.32 -12.35 -17.17
N ASP A 77 4.85 -13.34 -17.91
CA ASP A 77 3.65 -14.11 -17.57
C ASP A 77 3.82 -14.90 -16.26
N ALA A 78 4.98 -15.52 -16.05
CA ALA A 78 5.32 -16.18 -14.79
C ALA A 78 5.31 -15.18 -13.63
N ARG A 79 5.96 -14.02 -13.81
CA ARG A 79 6.02 -12.98 -12.79
C ARG A 79 4.66 -12.36 -12.49
N MET A 80 3.80 -12.20 -13.50
CA MET A 80 2.42 -11.74 -13.33
C MET A 80 1.58 -12.71 -12.50
N LYS A 81 1.85 -14.02 -12.58
CA LYS A 81 1.19 -15.01 -11.71
C LYS A 81 1.63 -14.85 -10.27
N GLU A 82 2.93 -14.71 -10.02
CA GLU A 82 3.45 -14.44 -8.67
C GLU A 82 2.89 -13.14 -8.09
N PHE A 83 2.76 -12.10 -8.92
CA PHE A 83 2.14 -10.84 -8.51
C PHE A 83 0.67 -11.01 -8.14
N SER A 84 -0.09 -11.82 -8.90
CA SER A 84 -1.47 -12.19 -8.55
C SER A 84 -1.54 -12.89 -7.20
N ASP A 85 -0.63 -13.85 -6.95
CA ASP A 85 -0.57 -14.59 -5.70
C ASP A 85 -0.18 -13.67 -4.51
N PHE A 86 0.72 -12.71 -4.73
CA PHE A 86 1.09 -11.67 -3.76
C PHE A 86 -0.10 -10.76 -3.39
N ILE A 87 -0.88 -10.26 -4.36
CA ILE A 87 -1.98 -9.33 -4.06
C ILE A 87 -3.24 -10.02 -3.51
N ALA A 88 -3.47 -11.30 -3.83
CA ALA A 88 -4.66 -12.06 -3.44
C ALA A 88 -5.02 -12.02 -1.94
N PRO A 89 -4.08 -12.17 -0.98
CA PRO A 89 -4.42 -12.09 0.45
C PRO A 89 -4.79 -10.67 0.92
N TYR A 90 -4.32 -9.63 0.23
CA TYR A 90 -4.47 -8.24 0.66
C TYR A 90 -5.62 -7.52 -0.03
N PHE A 91 -5.86 -7.78 -1.31
CA PHE A 91 -6.79 -7.04 -2.14
C PHE A 91 -8.13 -7.76 -2.28
N ALA A 92 -9.22 -6.99 -2.27
CA ALA A 92 -10.54 -7.48 -2.60
C ALA A 92 -11.04 -6.83 -3.89
N TYR A 93 -11.40 -7.66 -4.87
CA TYR A 93 -11.97 -7.20 -6.13
C TYR A 93 -13.32 -6.51 -5.91
N LYS A 94 -13.42 -5.24 -6.34
CA LYS A 94 -14.70 -4.55 -6.44
C LYS A 94 -14.95 -4.10 -7.87
N ARG A 95 -15.84 -4.85 -8.54
CA ARG A 95 -16.29 -4.58 -9.93
C ARG A 95 -16.90 -3.18 -10.11
N SER A 96 -17.47 -2.64 -9.04
CA SER A 96 -17.98 -1.27 -8.96
C SER A 96 -18.28 -0.91 -7.50
N GLY A 97 -18.18 0.38 -7.19
CA GLY A 97 -18.51 0.93 -5.87
C GLY A 97 -17.73 2.20 -5.62
N ALA A 98 -18.44 3.28 -5.28
CA ALA A 98 -17.80 4.50 -4.79
C ALA A 98 -17.45 4.27 -3.32
N LEU A 99 -16.15 4.15 -3.02
CA LEU A 99 -15.67 4.30 -1.65
C LEU A 99 -15.49 5.80 -1.44
N SER A 100 -16.45 6.42 -0.76
CA SER A 100 -16.32 7.83 -0.35
C SER A 100 -15.93 8.79 -1.48
N GLY A 101 -16.52 8.64 -2.66
CA GLY A 101 -16.25 9.50 -3.83
C GLY A 101 -15.05 9.09 -4.69
N VAL A 102 -14.38 7.98 -4.39
CA VAL A 102 -13.32 7.39 -5.23
C VAL A 102 -13.85 6.10 -5.85
N ALA A 103 -13.69 5.93 -7.17
CA ALA A 103 -14.00 4.67 -7.84
C ALA A 103 -13.05 3.59 -7.30
N ALA A 104 -13.58 2.46 -6.83
CA ALA A 104 -12.75 1.32 -6.43
C ALA A 104 -11.75 0.96 -7.54
N GLN A 105 -10.52 0.62 -7.16
CA GLN A 105 -9.47 0.37 -8.14
C GLN A 105 -9.72 -1.04 -8.66
N ASN A 106 -9.81 -1.16 -9.98
CA ASN A 106 -9.98 -2.46 -10.55
C ASN A 106 -8.66 -3.23 -10.39
N VAL A 107 -8.69 -4.45 -9.84
CA VAL A 107 -7.51 -5.33 -9.78
C VAL A 107 -6.90 -5.48 -11.18
N ASP A 108 -7.74 -5.48 -12.23
CA ASP A 108 -7.27 -5.51 -13.62
C ASP A 108 -6.36 -4.31 -13.97
N GLU A 109 -6.62 -3.12 -13.40
CA GLU A 109 -5.77 -1.93 -13.60
C GLU A 109 -4.43 -2.10 -12.89
N ILE A 110 -4.43 -2.64 -11.67
CA ILE A 110 -3.19 -2.93 -10.92
C ILE A 110 -2.34 -3.95 -11.70
N MET A 111 -2.97 -5.03 -12.17
CA MET A 111 -2.31 -6.06 -12.98
C MET A 111 -1.78 -5.50 -14.29
N SER A 112 -2.56 -4.67 -14.99
CA SER A 112 -2.13 -4.02 -16.23
C SER A 112 -0.96 -3.08 -16.01
N ALA A 113 -0.99 -2.27 -14.94
CA ALA A 113 0.09 -1.35 -14.59
C ALA A 113 1.38 -2.09 -14.25
N TYR A 114 1.29 -3.21 -13.51
CA TYR A 114 2.47 -4.02 -13.21
C TYR A 114 3.06 -4.69 -14.45
N ARG A 115 2.22 -5.23 -15.34
CA ARG A 115 2.70 -5.77 -16.63
C ARG A 115 3.42 -4.70 -17.45
N LYS A 116 2.88 -3.48 -17.49
CA LYS A 116 3.50 -2.34 -18.18
C LYS A 116 4.87 -2.00 -17.56
N TYR A 117 4.95 -1.98 -16.23
CA TYR A 117 6.21 -1.81 -15.50
C TYR A 117 7.24 -2.88 -15.88
N LEU A 118 6.85 -4.16 -15.95
CA LEU A 118 7.76 -5.23 -16.35
C LEU A 118 8.32 -5.02 -17.76
N LYS A 119 7.48 -4.59 -18.71
CA LYS A 119 7.86 -4.36 -20.11
C LYS A 119 8.75 -3.14 -20.33
N GLU A 120 8.57 -2.09 -19.52
CA GLU A 120 9.13 -0.78 -19.83
C GLU A 120 10.13 -0.27 -18.78
N GLY A 121 10.20 -0.88 -17.59
CA GLY A 121 10.89 -0.32 -16.42
C GLY A 121 11.82 -1.28 -15.67
N THR A 122 12.11 -2.47 -16.20
CA THR A 122 12.99 -3.44 -15.54
C THR A 122 14.42 -3.31 -16.05
N ALA A 123 15.33 -2.89 -15.18
CA ALA A 123 16.78 -3.03 -15.38
C ALA A 123 17.47 -3.18 -14.03
N GLY A 124 18.56 -3.95 -13.99
CA GLY A 124 19.29 -4.24 -12.76
C GLY A 124 18.63 -5.30 -11.89
N GLU A 125 19.30 -5.66 -10.80
CA GLU A 125 18.89 -6.70 -9.85
C GLU A 125 18.65 -6.08 -8.48
N ILE A 126 17.54 -6.43 -7.82
CA ILE A 126 17.25 -6.01 -6.44
C ILE A 126 17.83 -7.07 -5.50
N LEU A 127 18.92 -6.73 -4.80
CA LEU A 127 19.61 -7.65 -3.89
C LEU A 127 18.94 -7.72 -2.52
N SER A 128 18.47 -6.57 -2.03
CA SER A 128 17.73 -6.48 -0.78
C SER A 128 16.83 -5.26 -0.80
N LEU A 129 15.70 -5.38 -0.11
CA LEU A 129 14.77 -4.30 0.13
C LEU A 129 14.20 -4.45 1.53
N GLU A 130 14.33 -3.41 2.33
CA GLU A 130 13.68 -3.28 3.62
C GLU A 130 12.73 -2.09 3.57
N LEU A 131 11.47 -2.32 3.91
CA LEU A 131 10.45 -1.29 4.01
C LEU A 131 9.87 -1.30 5.41
N THR A 132 9.85 -0.13 6.04
CA THR A 132 9.35 0.05 7.41
C THR A 132 8.47 1.27 7.49
N MET A 133 7.50 1.26 8.40
CA MET A 133 6.76 2.48 8.73
C MET A 133 7.67 3.45 9.48
N GLN A 134 7.60 4.74 9.16
CA GLN A 134 8.45 5.76 9.81
C GLN A 134 8.25 5.78 11.35
N GLU A 135 9.35 5.88 12.09
CA GLU A 135 9.33 6.07 13.55
C GLU A 135 8.91 7.51 13.91
N ALA A 136 7.60 7.76 13.96
CA ALA A 136 7.03 9.06 14.30
C ALA A 136 5.53 8.92 14.59
N PRO A 137 4.86 9.93 15.20
CA PRO A 137 3.40 9.93 15.38
C PRO A 137 2.58 9.81 14.09
N TYR A 138 3.22 9.81 12.92
CA TYR A 138 2.59 9.77 11.59
C TYR A 138 2.99 8.57 10.73
N GLY A 139 3.76 7.59 11.22
CA GLY A 139 4.16 6.40 10.43
C GLY A 139 2.95 5.66 9.84
N ILE A 140 1.88 5.54 10.63
CA ILE A 140 0.57 5.09 10.17
C ILE A 140 -0.55 5.93 10.80
N THR A 141 -1.45 6.44 9.97
CA THR A 141 -2.67 7.14 10.39
C THR A 141 -3.89 6.37 9.91
N ILE A 142 -4.67 5.83 10.85
CA ILE A 142 -5.87 5.03 10.54
C ILE A 142 -7.12 5.80 10.97
N THR A 143 -8.03 6.02 10.02
CA THR A 143 -9.29 6.72 10.24
C THR A 143 -10.46 5.79 9.94
N LYS A 144 -11.42 5.70 10.86
CA LYS A 144 -12.69 5.01 10.60
C LYS A 144 -13.54 5.86 9.64
N THR A 145 -13.89 5.31 8.49
CA THR A 145 -14.71 5.98 7.47
C THR A 145 -16.11 5.38 7.35
N GLY A 146 -16.37 4.24 7.99
CA GLY A 146 -17.68 3.63 8.06
C GLY A 146 -17.73 2.45 9.05
N PRO A 147 -18.88 1.77 9.16
CA PRO A 147 -19.03 0.61 10.03
C PRO A 147 -17.99 -0.48 9.78
N ARG A 148 -17.73 -0.78 8.51
CA ARG A 148 -16.78 -1.80 8.03
C ARG A 148 -15.68 -1.19 7.16
N ASN A 149 -15.48 0.13 7.21
CA ASN A 149 -14.55 0.83 6.34
C ASN A 149 -13.58 1.67 7.16
N ALA A 150 -12.35 1.73 6.66
CA ALA A 150 -11.29 2.56 7.20
C ALA A 150 -10.42 3.10 6.07
N THR A 151 -9.66 4.14 6.36
CA THR A 151 -8.52 4.57 5.55
C THR A 151 -7.26 4.46 6.40
N ALA A 152 -6.18 3.96 5.82
CA ALA A 152 -4.87 3.95 6.42
C ALA A 152 -3.90 4.73 5.52
N PHE A 153 -3.28 5.76 6.07
CA PHE A 153 -2.19 6.49 5.43
C PHE A 153 -0.87 6.01 6.03
N LEU A 154 -0.01 5.44 5.19
CA LEU A 154 1.30 4.92 5.56
C LEU A 154 2.37 5.90 5.10
N ASN A 155 3.30 6.27 5.98
CA ASN A 155 4.58 6.87 5.61
C ASN A 155 5.66 5.83 5.83
N LEU A 156 6.51 5.66 4.82
CA LEU A 156 7.46 4.55 4.74
C LEU A 156 8.87 5.09 4.61
N ASP A 157 9.81 4.43 5.28
CA ASP A 157 11.25 4.53 5.03
C ASP A 157 11.76 3.15 4.62
N GLY A 158 12.83 3.13 3.82
CA GLY A 158 13.44 1.88 3.43
C GLY A 158 14.90 1.99 3.00
N VAL A 159 15.49 0.81 2.86
CA VAL A 159 16.85 0.60 2.35
C VAL A 159 16.75 -0.36 1.18
N LEU A 160 17.33 0.02 0.06
CA LEU A 160 17.35 -0.75 -1.17
C LEU A 160 18.80 -1.00 -1.55
N GLN A 161 19.16 -2.24 -1.86
CA GLN A 161 20.42 -2.56 -2.52
C GLN A 161 20.16 -3.11 -3.91
N THR A 162 20.84 -2.54 -4.91
CA THR A 162 20.69 -2.95 -6.30
C THR A 162 22.05 -3.23 -6.92
N ARG A 163 22.08 -4.13 -7.90
CA ARG A 163 23.23 -4.38 -8.76
C ARG A 163 22.91 -3.91 -10.18
N GLY A 164 23.92 -3.41 -10.88
CA GLY A 164 23.75 -2.99 -12.28
C GLY A 164 23.38 -1.54 -12.44
N ILE A 165 22.41 -1.06 -11.67
CA ILE A 165 21.85 0.28 -11.86
C ILE A 165 21.33 0.89 -10.57
N ALA A 166 21.39 2.22 -10.50
CA ALA A 166 20.73 3.00 -9.45
C ALA A 166 19.25 3.23 -9.82
N TYR A 167 18.35 2.76 -8.97
CA TYR A 167 16.91 2.99 -9.11
C TYR A 167 16.58 4.37 -8.55
N GLN A 168 15.59 5.08 -9.12
CA GLN A 168 15.00 6.26 -8.48
C GLN A 168 13.61 5.99 -7.83
N GLY A 169 13.09 4.75 -7.93
CA GLY A 169 11.90 4.30 -7.22
C GLY A 169 11.50 2.86 -7.53
N LEU A 170 10.45 2.37 -6.85
CA LEU A 170 9.96 1.00 -6.93
C LEU A 170 8.47 0.98 -7.27
N TYR A 171 8.04 0.01 -8.08
CA TYR A 171 6.62 -0.20 -8.34
C TYR A 171 5.89 -0.59 -7.04
N VAL A 172 4.71 -0.02 -6.84
CA VAL A 172 3.80 -0.42 -5.76
C VAL A 172 2.37 -0.52 -6.30
N PRO A 173 1.57 -1.50 -5.86
CA PRO A 173 0.16 -1.58 -6.24
C PRO A 173 -0.55 -0.25 -5.96
N GLY A 174 -1.21 0.30 -6.98
CA GLY A 174 -1.90 1.58 -6.88
C GLY A 174 -1.07 2.82 -7.22
N SER A 175 0.20 2.68 -7.58
CA SER A 175 0.98 3.80 -8.12
C SER A 175 0.39 4.26 -9.46
N SER A 176 0.14 5.56 -9.62
CA SER A 176 -0.14 6.11 -10.95
C SER A 176 1.11 6.07 -11.82
N GLU A 177 0.89 5.90 -13.13
CA GLU A 177 1.86 5.47 -14.16
C GLU A 177 3.16 6.29 -14.31
N ASN A 178 3.43 7.31 -13.50
CA ASN A 178 4.64 8.14 -13.61
C ASN A 178 5.71 7.88 -12.55
N TRP A 179 5.41 7.12 -11.48
CA TRP A 179 6.35 6.90 -10.36
C TRP A 179 6.95 5.48 -10.33
N SER A 180 6.57 4.62 -11.28
CA SER A 180 7.13 3.28 -11.46
C SER A 180 8.20 3.22 -12.56
N TYR A 181 8.44 4.32 -13.28
CA TYR A 181 9.40 4.42 -14.40
C TYR A 181 10.67 5.09 -13.95
N ILE A 182 11.51 4.37 -13.23
CA ILE A 182 12.58 5.05 -12.53
C ILE A 182 13.93 4.32 -12.62
N ILE A 183 14.31 3.96 -13.85
CA ILE A 183 15.71 4.05 -14.26
C ILE A 183 15.92 5.52 -14.60
N ALA A 184 16.86 6.22 -13.95
CA ALA A 184 17.14 7.63 -14.24
C ALA A 184 17.46 7.84 -15.73
N PRO A 185 16.58 8.45 -16.55
CA PRO A 185 17.02 8.92 -17.85
C PRO A 185 17.95 10.14 -17.69
N ASP A 186 17.85 10.82 -16.54
CA ASP A 186 18.40 12.14 -16.28
C ASP A 186 18.47 12.46 -14.77
N GLY A 187 19.58 12.09 -14.15
CA GLY A 187 20.40 13.06 -13.41
C GLY A 187 19.85 13.78 -12.17
N TYR A 188 18.85 13.26 -11.44
CA TYR A 188 18.50 13.89 -10.16
C TYR A 188 19.55 13.70 -9.05
N TYR A 189 20.49 12.77 -9.21
CA TYR A 189 21.62 12.56 -8.30
C TYR A 189 22.95 12.40 -9.06
N GLN A 190 23.40 13.55 -9.58
CA GLN A 190 24.77 14.00 -9.90
C GLN A 190 25.71 13.24 -10.87
N GLU A 191 26.44 14.09 -11.61
CA GLU A 191 27.70 13.91 -12.34
C GLU A 191 27.67 12.97 -13.57
N ASP A 192 27.66 13.62 -14.74
CA ASP A 192 28.20 13.13 -16.01
C ASP A 192 27.73 11.75 -16.49
N GLY A 193 26.49 11.71 -16.99
CA GLY A 193 26.02 10.65 -17.89
C GLY A 193 24.82 9.91 -17.36
N ALA A 194 23.96 9.47 -18.29
CA ALA A 194 22.87 8.54 -17.99
C ALA A 194 23.40 7.37 -17.14
N SER A 195 22.62 6.90 -16.16
CA SER A 195 22.98 5.74 -15.34
C SER A 195 23.19 4.53 -16.26
N GLN A 196 24.44 4.28 -16.62
CA GLN A 196 24.82 3.19 -17.50
C GLN A 196 24.80 1.90 -16.69
N GLU A 197 24.07 0.92 -17.19
CA GLU A 197 24.05 -0.44 -16.65
C GLU A 197 25.47 -1.00 -16.52
N ASP A 198 25.84 -1.40 -15.30
CA ASP A 198 27.14 -1.98 -14.97
C ASP A 198 26.98 -3.07 -13.90
N PRO A 199 26.94 -4.36 -14.27
CA PRO A 199 26.69 -5.45 -13.34
C PRO A 199 27.80 -5.62 -12.28
N SER A 200 28.94 -4.94 -12.43
CA SER A 200 30.00 -4.93 -11.42
C SER A 200 29.74 -3.95 -10.27
N LYS A 201 28.75 -3.07 -10.42
CA LYS A 201 28.41 -2.04 -9.44
C LYS A 201 27.25 -2.47 -8.56
N ILE A 202 27.41 -2.25 -7.26
CA ILE A 202 26.36 -2.39 -6.26
C ILE A 202 26.11 -1.04 -5.61
N TYR A 203 24.84 -0.66 -5.57
CA TYR A 203 24.36 0.58 -4.98
C TYR A 203 23.58 0.27 -3.71
N GLU A 204 23.73 1.12 -2.71
CA GLU A 204 22.81 1.19 -1.57
C GLU A 204 22.06 2.52 -1.64
N SER A 205 20.75 2.44 -1.51
CA SER A 205 19.84 3.56 -1.64
C SER A 205 18.94 3.69 -0.42
N ARG A 206 18.64 4.93 -0.04
CA ARG A 206 17.57 5.25 0.92
C ARG A 206 16.32 5.62 0.14
N CYS A 207 15.21 5.01 0.53
CA CYS A 207 13.91 5.30 -0.07
C CYS A 207 12.92 5.78 0.98
N ALA A 208 11.99 6.62 0.52
CA ALA A 208 10.84 7.07 1.28
C ALA A 208 9.59 6.93 0.40
N GLY A 209 8.45 6.71 1.03
CA GLY A 209 7.22 6.50 0.31
C GLY A 209 6.00 6.85 1.13
N CYS A 210 4.86 6.92 0.45
CA CYS A 210 3.58 6.91 1.13
C CYS A 210 2.58 6.04 0.39
N MET A 211 1.55 5.59 1.10
CA MET A 211 0.43 4.85 0.54
C MET A 211 -0.86 5.22 1.26
N MET A 212 -1.92 5.52 0.50
CA MET A 212 -3.26 5.69 1.04
C MET A 212 -4.10 4.45 0.74
N LEU A 213 -4.27 3.60 1.74
CA LEU A 213 -5.05 2.38 1.65
C LEU A 213 -6.50 2.67 2.05
N TYR A 214 -7.44 2.32 1.18
CA TYR A 214 -8.86 2.30 1.49
C TYR A 214 -9.23 0.85 1.79
N LEU A 215 -9.82 0.65 2.96
CA LEU A 215 -9.98 -0.66 3.55
C LEU A 215 -11.45 -0.98 3.78
N GLU A 216 -11.79 -2.25 3.59
CA GLU A 216 -13.07 -2.81 3.96
C GLU A 216 -12.91 -4.13 4.70
N LYS A 217 -13.68 -4.31 5.77
CA LYS A 217 -13.74 -5.57 6.49
C LYS A 217 -14.66 -6.53 5.75
N ILE A 218 -14.12 -7.54 5.06
CA ILE A 218 -14.83 -8.55 4.26
C ILE A 218 -14.62 -9.91 4.93
N ASP A 219 -15.71 -10.62 5.23
CA ASP A 219 -15.68 -11.92 5.91
C ASP A 219 -14.85 -11.98 7.20
N GLY A 220 -14.74 -10.84 7.90
CA GLY A 220 -14.00 -10.71 9.17
C GLY A 220 -12.56 -10.23 9.01
N GLU A 221 -12.05 -10.13 7.78
CA GLU A 221 -10.68 -9.69 7.48
C GLU A 221 -10.68 -8.30 6.85
N TRP A 222 -9.69 -7.48 7.18
CA TRP A 222 -9.48 -6.22 6.48
C TRP A 222 -8.84 -6.48 5.13
N LYS A 223 -9.38 -5.87 4.08
CA LYS A 223 -8.88 -5.96 2.70
C LYS A 223 -8.72 -4.58 2.10
N ILE A 224 -7.68 -4.42 1.29
CA ILE A 224 -7.45 -3.25 0.44
C ILE A 224 -8.44 -3.31 -0.72
N VAL A 225 -9.22 -2.24 -0.88
CA VAL A 225 -10.24 -2.11 -1.94
C VAL A 225 -9.93 -0.97 -2.92
N TYR A 226 -9.03 -0.08 -2.53
CA TYR A 226 -8.44 0.95 -3.40
C TYR A 226 -7.13 1.42 -2.78
N VAL A 227 -6.15 1.71 -3.62
CA VAL A 227 -4.91 2.36 -3.20
C VAL A 227 -4.81 3.70 -3.93
N GLY A 228 -4.69 4.77 -3.15
CA GLY A 228 -4.47 6.12 -3.64
C GLY A 228 -3.09 6.62 -3.27
N ASN A 229 -2.55 7.52 -4.10
CA ASN A 229 -1.32 8.25 -3.81
C ASN A 229 -0.20 7.34 -3.24
N ALA A 230 0.10 6.28 -3.97
CA ALA A 230 1.11 5.30 -3.57
C ALA A 230 2.39 5.46 -4.39
N TYR A 231 3.52 5.59 -3.71
CA TYR A 231 4.85 5.61 -4.32
C TYR A 231 5.92 5.20 -3.31
N ILE A 232 7.03 4.67 -3.83
CA ILE A 232 8.31 4.55 -3.11
C ILE A 232 9.36 5.18 -4.02
N SER A 233 10.02 6.23 -3.54
CA SER A 233 11.04 6.97 -4.26
C SER A 233 12.37 6.89 -3.52
N VAL A 234 13.44 6.73 -4.28
CA VAL A 234 14.81 6.79 -3.78
C VAL A 234 15.25 8.26 -3.76
N TYR A 235 15.72 8.72 -2.61
CA TYR A 235 16.18 10.10 -2.41
C TYR A 235 17.67 10.20 -2.10
N GLU A 236 18.34 9.07 -1.91
CA GLU A 236 19.79 9.04 -1.70
C GLU A 236 20.30 7.71 -2.25
N THR A 237 21.40 7.75 -2.99
CA THR A 237 22.06 6.56 -3.51
C THR A 237 23.56 6.71 -3.36
N ARG A 238 24.23 5.64 -2.92
CA ARG A 238 25.68 5.54 -2.84
C ARG A 238 26.17 4.27 -3.51
N LEU A 239 27.29 4.35 -4.23
CA LEU A 239 28.01 3.18 -4.72
C LEU A 239 28.73 2.52 -3.53
N ILE A 240 28.47 1.24 -3.28
CA ILE A 240 29.09 0.49 -2.18
C ILE A 240 30.11 -0.56 -2.65
N GLU A 241 29.99 -1.02 -3.89
CA GLU A 241 30.96 -1.92 -4.55
C GLU A 241 31.02 -1.59 -6.05
N GLY A 242 32.19 -1.69 -6.69
CA GLY A 242 32.32 -1.46 -8.14
C GLY A 242 33.08 -0.20 -8.61
N GLY A 243 33.99 0.36 -7.81
CA GLY A 243 35.04 1.29 -8.25
C GLY A 243 36.20 1.31 -7.26
N THR A 244 37.49 1.13 -7.60
CA THR A 244 38.28 1.53 -8.78
C THR A 244 39.30 0.46 -9.18
N LYS A 245 39.67 0.39 -10.47
CA LYS A 245 41.05 0.09 -10.88
C LYS A 245 41.46 0.96 -12.08
N GLY A 246 42.32 1.94 -11.81
CA GLY A 246 43.22 2.56 -12.80
C GLY A 246 42.64 3.72 -13.58
#